data_AF-A0AAD2D5B3-F1
#
_entry.id   AF-A0AAD2D5B3-F1
#
_cell.length_a   1.000
_cell.length_b   1.000
_cell.length_c   1.000
_cell.angle_alpha   90.00
_cell.angle_beta   90.00
_cell.angle_gamma   90.00
#
_symmetry.space_group_name_H-M   'P 1'
#
loop_
_entity.id
_entity.type
_entity.pdbx_description
1 polymer ?
#
loop_
_entity_poly.entity_id
_entity_poly.type
_entity_poly.pdbx_seq_one_letter_code
_entity_poly.pdbx_strand_id
1 'polypeptide(L)'
;MVARVTFSTVFLLIIVLIYRKKYKKTVQDKYDELNQKHTLKDICMFCSIAANSNKRTLYEDEDMFLVQDVAPRAAVHLLMIPKRHIKNIWALREQDKALLDKMKKNVLKVLKKDNDKELTIGFHNPYFTTINHVHMHIIGGKRSGLRYWLEFGNNFVFKSFTKVHNSLTHKMI
;
A
#
# COMPACT_ATOMS: atom_id res chain seq x y z
N MET A 1 -0.67 17.86 53.20
CA MET A 1 -1.87 18.63 52.83
C MET A 1 -2.43 18.01 51.56
N VAL A 2 -3.38 17.08 51.67
CA VAL A 2 -3.91 16.30 50.53
C VAL A 2 -4.97 17.14 49.83
N ALA A 3 -4.74 17.46 48.55
CA ALA A 3 -5.65 18.27 47.76
C ALA A 3 -7.04 17.59 47.69
N ARG A 4 -8.04 18.24 48.28
CA ARG A 4 -9.46 17.88 48.09
C ARG A 4 -9.81 18.16 46.63
N VAL A 5 -9.70 17.14 45.79
CA VAL A 5 -10.37 17.13 44.49
C VAL A 5 -11.87 17.13 44.80
N THR A 6 -12.53 18.26 44.59
CA THR A 6 -13.96 18.39 44.85
C THR A 6 -14.72 17.50 43.86
N PHE A 7 -15.76 16.82 44.33
CA PHE A 7 -16.61 15.90 43.56
C PHE A 7 -17.05 16.45 42.18
N SER A 8 -17.14 17.79 42.08
CA SER A 8 -17.44 18.55 40.86
C SER A 8 -16.44 18.36 39.71
N THR A 9 -15.12 18.32 39.97
CA THR A 9 -14.12 18.21 38.89
C THR A 9 -14.00 16.79 38.34
N VAL A 10 -14.16 15.78 39.19
CA VAL A 10 -14.23 14.37 38.77
C VAL A 10 -15.47 14.12 37.90
N PHE A 11 -16.61 14.70 38.28
CA PHE A 11 -17.86 14.60 37.52
C PHE A 11 -17.74 15.25 36.13
N LEU A 12 -17.13 16.44 36.04
CA LEU A 12 -16.92 17.14 34.76
C LEU A 12 -15.99 16.34 33.83
N LEU A 13 -14.93 15.73 34.35
CA LEU A 13 -14.04 14.86 33.59
C LEU A 13 -14.77 13.62 33.04
N ILE A 14 -15.63 12.99 33.85
CA ILE A 14 -16.44 11.85 33.41
C ILE A 14 -17.37 12.26 32.25
N ILE A 15 -18.04 13.41 32.35
CA ILE A 15 -18.90 13.93 31.28
C ILE A 15 -18.10 14.17 29.99
N VAL A 16 -16.92 14.79 30.09
CA VAL A 16 -16.03 15.03 28.94
C VAL A 16 -15.61 13.71 28.30
N LEU A 17 -15.25 12.69 29.09
CA LEU A 17 -14.86 11.38 28.56
C LEU A 17 -16.03 10.66 27.88
N ILE A 18 -17.24 10.72 28.46
CA ILE A 18 -18.46 10.17 27.86
C ILE A 18 -18.76 10.88 26.54
N TYR A 19 -18.70 12.21 26.53
CA TYR A 19 -18.94 13.01 25.33
C TYR A 19 -17.89 12.71 24.25
N ARG A 20 -16.62 12.62 24.63
CA ARG A 20 -15.53 12.27 23.70
C ARG A 20 -15.69 10.87 23.13
N LYS A 21 -16.13 9.89 23.94
CA LYS A 21 -16.42 8.52 23.50
C LYS A 21 -17.63 8.49 22.55
N LYS A 22 -18.71 9.21 22.88
CA LYS A 22 -19.90 9.34 22.03
C LYS A 22 -19.58 10.01 20.70
N TYR A 23 -18.86 11.13 20.74
CA TYR A 23 -18.42 11.84 19.53
C TYR A 23 -17.55 10.96 18.64
N LYS A 24 -16.55 10.25 19.21
CA LYS A 24 -15.71 9.31 18.45
C LYS A 24 -16.54 8.19 17.82
N LYS A 25 -17.54 7.67 18.53
CA LYS A 25 -18.47 6.66 18.00
C LYS A 25 -19.30 7.23 16.84
N THR A 26 -19.92 8.39 17.00
CA THR A 26 -20.74 9.04 15.94
C THR A 26 -19.92 9.31 14.67
N VAL A 27 -18.67 9.74 14.81
CA VAL A 27 -17.78 9.94 13.65
C VAL A 27 -17.46 8.60 12.98
N GLN A 28 -17.21 7.55 13.75
CA GLN A 28 -16.96 6.21 13.21
C GLN A 28 -18.20 5.65 12.51
N ASP A 29 -19.38 5.74 13.12
CA ASP A 29 -20.64 5.25 12.56
C ASP A 29 -20.96 5.95 11.22
N LYS A 30 -20.76 7.27 11.13
CA LYS A 30 -20.97 8.04 9.89
C LYS A 30 -19.93 7.71 8.81
N TYR A 31 -18.70 7.41 9.21
CA TYR A 31 -17.66 6.93 8.30
C TYR A 31 -17.99 5.54 7.75
N ASP A 32 -18.50 4.65 8.60
CA ASP A 32 -18.90 3.29 8.22
C ASP A 32 -20.12 3.31 7.29
N GLU A 33 -21.11 4.18 7.55
CA GLU A 33 -22.28 4.41 6.69
C GLU A 33 -21.88 4.93 5.30
N LEU A 34 -20.95 5.90 5.22
CA LEU A 34 -20.41 6.39 3.95
C LEU A 34 -19.67 5.31 3.16
N ASN A 35 -18.93 4.44 3.85
CA ASN A 35 -18.25 3.29 3.24
C ASN A 35 -19.21 2.16 2.85
N GLN A 36 -20.42 2.12 3.39
CA GLN A 36 -21.43 1.11 3.05
C GLN A 36 -22.09 1.38 1.70
N LYS A 37 -22.08 2.64 1.25
CA LYS A 37 -22.71 3.08 -0.01
C LYS A 37 -21.88 2.79 -1.27
N HIS A 38 -20.58 2.56 -1.12
CA HIS A 38 -19.65 2.36 -2.23
C HIS A 38 -18.81 1.10 -2.01
N THR A 39 -18.74 0.23 -3.00
CA THR A 39 -17.90 -0.97 -2.94
C THR A 39 -16.44 -0.62 -3.21
N LEU A 40 -15.49 -1.47 -2.81
CA LEU A 40 -14.05 -1.20 -3.03
C LEU A 40 -13.69 -0.98 -4.51
N LYS A 41 -14.40 -1.61 -5.45
CA LYS A 41 -14.23 -1.38 -6.90
C LYS A 41 -14.65 0.04 -7.34
N ASP A 42 -15.50 0.71 -6.58
CA ASP A 42 -15.97 2.06 -6.89
C ASP A 42 -14.98 3.13 -6.40
N ILE A 43 -14.22 2.82 -5.34
CA ILE A 43 -13.31 3.75 -4.66
C ILE A 43 -11.85 3.55 -5.11
N CYS A 44 -11.45 2.31 -5.41
CA CYS A 44 -10.08 1.97 -5.77
C CYS A 44 -9.96 1.66 -7.27
N MET A 45 -9.15 2.48 -7.97
CA MET A 45 -8.91 2.29 -9.40
C MET A 45 -8.34 0.89 -9.72
N PHE A 46 -7.43 0.34 -8.91
CA PHE A 46 -6.89 -0.99 -9.15
C PHE A 46 -7.89 -2.12 -8.87
N CYS A 47 -8.78 -1.97 -7.89
CA CYS A 47 -9.90 -2.90 -7.73
C CYS A 47 -10.87 -2.83 -8.92
N SER A 48 -11.12 -1.63 -9.45
CA SER A 48 -11.94 -1.45 -10.65
C SER A 48 -11.33 -2.14 -11.87
N ILE A 49 -10.01 -2.02 -12.06
CA ILE A 49 -9.28 -2.71 -13.12
C ILE A 49 -9.32 -4.23 -12.93
N ALA A 50 -9.10 -4.71 -11.70
CA ALA A 50 -9.15 -6.15 -11.39
C ALA A 50 -10.54 -6.76 -11.65
N ALA A 51 -11.61 -6.00 -11.41
CA ALA A 51 -12.98 -6.45 -11.63
C ALA A 51 -13.40 -6.45 -13.12
N ASN A 52 -12.81 -5.56 -13.93
CA ASN A 52 -13.20 -5.33 -15.32
C ASN A 52 -12.04 -5.64 -16.29
N SER A 53 -11.32 -6.75 -16.04
CA SER A 53 -10.10 -7.19 -16.74
C SER A 53 -9.94 -6.55 -18.13
N ASN A 54 -8.98 -5.64 -18.24
CA ASN A 54 -8.90 -4.71 -19.38
C ASN A 54 -7.81 -5.14 -20.39
N LYS A 55 -7.89 -4.60 -21.62
CA LYS A 55 -6.87 -4.79 -22.68
C LYS A 55 -5.48 -4.23 -22.33
N ARG A 56 -5.31 -3.51 -21.23
CA ARG A 56 -4.02 -2.90 -20.83
C ARG A 56 -3.21 -3.80 -19.90
N THR A 57 -3.79 -4.90 -19.44
CA THR A 57 -3.10 -5.91 -18.67
C THR A 57 -2.14 -6.69 -19.55
N LEU A 58 -0.84 -6.65 -19.21
CA LEU A 58 0.21 -7.38 -19.90
C LEU A 58 0.30 -8.85 -19.44
N TYR A 59 -0.15 -9.11 -18.22
CA TYR A 59 -0.21 -10.44 -17.63
C TYR A 59 -1.28 -10.47 -16.55
N GLU A 60 -2.04 -11.55 -16.47
CA GLU A 60 -3.06 -11.76 -15.45
C GLU A 60 -3.06 -13.22 -15.00
N ASP A 61 -3.20 -13.44 -13.71
CA ASP A 61 -3.56 -14.74 -13.14
C ASP A 61 -4.71 -14.58 -12.13
N GLU A 62 -4.99 -15.64 -11.36
CA GLU A 62 -6.05 -15.66 -10.35
C GLU A 62 -5.83 -14.65 -9.21
N ASP A 63 -4.57 -14.33 -8.89
CA ASP A 63 -4.23 -13.53 -7.71
C ASP A 63 -3.77 -12.11 -8.04
N MET A 64 -3.28 -11.86 -9.26
CA MET A 64 -2.65 -10.58 -9.62
C MET A 64 -2.69 -10.29 -11.11
N PHE A 65 -2.34 -9.05 -11.43
CA PHE A 65 -2.21 -8.57 -12.79
C PHE A 65 -1.04 -7.59 -12.91
N LEU A 66 -0.48 -7.49 -14.12
CA LEU A 66 0.63 -6.61 -14.47
C LEU A 66 0.16 -5.60 -15.50
N VAL A 67 0.43 -4.33 -15.25
CA VAL A 67 0.14 -3.25 -16.20
C VAL A 67 1.40 -2.43 -16.47
N GLN A 68 1.42 -1.75 -17.61
CA GLN A 68 2.36 -0.66 -17.82
C GLN A 68 1.89 0.57 -17.04
N ASP A 69 2.81 1.28 -16.38
CA ASP A 69 2.49 2.56 -15.76
C ASP A 69 2.05 3.56 -16.84
N VAL A 70 0.98 4.33 -16.57
CA VAL A 70 0.43 5.31 -17.52
C VAL A 70 1.39 6.49 -17.76
N ALA A 71 2.27 6.79 -16.79
CA ALA A 71 3.27 7.84 -16.86
C ALA A 71 4.67 7.23 -16.61
N PRO A 72 5.20 6.42 -17.55
CA PRO A 72 6.43 5.67 -17.35
C PRO A 72 7.62 6.60 -17.10
N ARG A 73 8.42 6.31 -16.07
CA ARG A 73 9.62 7.08 -15.67
C ARG A 73 10.93 6.46 -16.13
N ALA A 74 10.84 5.30 -16.78
CA ALA A 74 11.94 4.53 -17.35
C ALA A 74 11.45 3.74 -18.58
N ALA A 75 12.38 3.16 -19.34
CA ALA A 75 12.07 2.36 -20.53
C ALA A 75 11.16 1.15 -20.19
N VAL A 76 11.40 0.53 -19.04
CA VAL A 76 10.50 -0.44 -18.43
C VAL A 76 10.01 0.16 -17.13
N HIS A 77 8.71 0.50 -17.06
CA HIS A 77 8.03 0.89 -15.83
C HIS A 77 6.70 0.13 -15.75
N LEU A 78 6.71 -0.98 -15.02
CA LEU A 78 5.56 -1.86 -14.87
C LEU A 78 5.10 -1.90 -13.42
N LEU A 79 3.81 -2.18 -13.23
CA LEU A 79 3.17 -2.31 -11.93
C LEU A 79 2.57 -3.71 -11.80
N MET A 80 3.10 -4.53 -10.89
CA MET A 80 2.49 -5.80 -10.51
C MET A 80 1.56 -5.54 -9.32
N ILE A 81 0.29 -5.95 -9.44
CA ILE A 81 -0.79 -5.54 -8.54
C ILE A 81 -1.61 -6.78 -8.13
N PRO A 82 -1.77 -7.08 -6.84
CA PRO A 82 -2.65 -8.17 -6.41
C PRO A 82 -4.11 -7.78 -6.62
N LYS A 83 -4.95 -8.74 -7.00
CA LYS A 83 -6.42 -8.55 -7.09
C LYS A 83 -7.03 -8.31 -5.71
N ARG A 84 -6.49 -8.97 -4.67
CA ARG A 84 -6.85 -8.69 -3.28
C ARG A 84 -6.43 -7.27 -2.91
N HIS A 85 -7.39 -6.48 -2.42
CA HIS A 85 -7.12 -5.12 -1.96
C HIS A 85 -6.28 -5.13 -0.67
N ILE A 86 -5.09 -4.54 -0.74
CA ILE A 86 -4.25 -4.24 0.41
C ILE A 86 -3.88 -2.76 0.28
N LYS A 87 -4.25 -1.94 1.26
CA LYS A 87 -4.15 -0.48 1.14
C LYS A 87 -2.78 0.01 0.67
N ASN A 88 -1.71 -0.47 1.28
CA ASN A 88 -0.33 -0.12 0.95
C ASN A 88 0.64 -1.03 1.72
N ILE A 89 1.96 -0.76 1.62
CA ILE A 89 2.98 -1.59 2.27
C ILE A 89 2.91 -1.62 3.82
N TRP A 90 2.29 -0.65 4.49
CA TRP A 90 2.12 -0.69 5.95
C TRP A 90 0.97 -1.59 6.39
N ALA A 91 0.05 -1.92 5.48
CA ALA A 91 -1.02 -2.86 5.76
C ALA A 91 -0.58 -4.32 5.61
N LEU A 92 0.58 -4.56 4.98
CA LEU A 92 1.14 -5.90 4.81
C LEU A 92 1.47 -6.54 6.15
N ARG A 93 1.26 -7.86 6.22
CA ARG A 93 1.53 -8.73 7.37
C ARG A 93 2.45 -9.86 6.95
N GLU A 94 2.97 -10.60 7.92
CA GLU A 94 3.86 -11.74 7.69
C GLU A 94 3.28 -12.77 6.70
N GLN A 95 1.98 -13.06 6.81
CA GLN A 95 1.24 -13.93 5.89
C GLN A 95 1.24 -13.45 4.43
N ASP A 96 1.49 -12.16 4.18
CA ASP A 96 1.55 -11.59 2.83
C ASP A 96 2.93 -11.79 2.16
N LYS A 97 3.93 -12.37 2.85
CA LYS A 97 5.24 -12.65 2.24
C LYS A 97 5.13 -13.52 0.99
N ALA A 98 4.34 -14.59 1.07
CA ALA A 98 4.11 -15.49 -0.06
C ALA A 98 3.49 -14.76 -1.27
N LEU A 99 2.63 -13.76 -1.02
CA LEU A 99 2.10 -12.90 -2.07
C LEU A 99 3.22 -12.08 -2.72
N LEU A 100 4.08 -11.42 -1.93
CA LEU A 100 5.20 -10.63 -2.45
C LEU A 100 6.17 -11.49 -3.27
N ASP A 101 6.48 -12.70 -2.78
CA ASP A 101 7.35 -13.65 -3.48
C ASP A 101 6.72 -14.08 -4.82
N LYS A 102 5.42 -14.38 -4.83
CA LYS A 102 4.68 -14.70 -6.06
C LYS A 102 4.68 -13.52 -7.04
N MET A 103 4.47 -12.28 -6.57
CA MET A 103 4.55 -11.08 -7.41
C MET A 103 5.92 -10.96 -8.08
N LYS A 104 7.02 -11.06 -7.33
CA LYS A 104 8.38 -10.98 -7.89
C LYS A 104 8.66 -12.12 -8.87
N LYS A 105 8.25 -13.35 -8.54
CA LYS A 105 8.40 -14.51 -9.42
C LYS A 105 7.65 -14.32 -10.74
N ASN A 106 6.39 -13.85 -10.68
CA ASN A 106 5.57 -13.62 -11.87
C ASN A 106 6.15 -12.50 -12.74
N VAL A 107 6.69 -11.43 -12.15
CA VAL A 107 7.42 -10.38 -12.88
C VAL A 107 8.59 -10.97 -13.67
N LEU A 108 9.46 -11.75 -13.01
CA LEU A 108 10.64 -12.34 -13.66
C LEU A 108 10.23 -13.31 -14.78
N LYS A 109 9.17 -14.09 -14.56
CA LYS A 109 8.60 -14.98 -15.57
C LYS A 109 8.11 -14.21 -16.80
N VAL A 110 7.33 -13.13 -16.61
CA VAL A 110 6.79 -12.32 -17.70
C VAL A 110 7.91 -11.63 -18.49
N LEU A 111 8.94 -11.14 -17.79
CA LEU A 111 10.10 -10.50 -18.41
C LEU A 111 11.13 -11.49 -18.97
N LYS A 112 10.91 -12.81 -18.81
CA LYS A 112 11.86 -13.87 -19.20
C LYS A 112 13.27 -13.62 -18.65
N LYS A 113 13.35 -13.28 -17.35
CA LYS A 113 14.60 -13.01 -16.63
C LYS A 113 14.83 -14.07 -15.57
N ASP A 114 16.08 -14.55 -15.46
CA ASP A 114 16.46 -15.50 -14.40
C ASP A 114 16.63 -14.84 -13.03
N ASN A 115 16.91 -13.53 -13.01
CA ASN A 115 17.11 -12.75 -11.80
C ASN A 115 16.74 -11.27 -12.01
N ASP A 116 16.75 -10.49 -10.93
CA ASP A 116 16.37 -9.09 -10.90
C ASP A 116 17.55 -8.10 -10.92
N LYS A 117 18.79 -8.54 -11.22
CA LYS A 117 20.00 -7.69 -11.13
C LYS A 117 19.94 -6.43 -12.01
N GLU A 118 19.25 -6.53 -13.13
CA GLU A 118 19.04 -5.42 -14.08
C GLU A 118 17.79 -4.59 -13.79
N LEU A 119 17.01 -5.00 -12.80
CA LEU A 119 15.74 -4.39 -12.44
C LEU A 119 15.87 -3.68 -11.10
N THR A 120 15.00 -2.70 -10.88
CA THR A 120 14.74 -2.15 -9.56
C THR A 120 13.29 -2.46 -9.23
N ILE A 121 13.14 -3.36 -8.26
CA ILE A 121 11.86 -3.91 -7.84
C ILE A 121 11.59 -3.44 -6.42
N GLY A 122 10.42 -2.85 -6.19
CA GLY A 122 10.08 -2.34 -4.87
C GLY A 122 8.78 -1.56 -4.85
N PHE A 123 8.64 -0.72 -3.83
CA PHE A 123 7.41 -0.05 -3.49
C PHE A 123 7.70 1.39 -3.06
N HIS A 124 6.84 2.32 -3.45
CA HIS A 124 6.84 3.64 -2.84
C HIS A 124 6.32 3.58 -1.41
N ASN A 125 6.88 4.44 -0.58
CA ASN A 125 6.37 4.74 0.75
C ASN A 125 4.94 5.32 0.59
N PRO A 126 3.96 4.92 1.43
CA PRO A 126 2.57 5.35 1.29
C PRO A 126 2.35 6.87 1.26
N TYR A 127 3.26 7.66 1.81
CA TYR A 127 3.22 9.13 1.68
C TYR A 127 3.43 9.64 0.25
N PHE A 128 3.98 8.81 -0.64
CA PHE A 128 4.33 9.15 -2.03
C PHE A 128 3.55 8.31 -3.06
N THR A 129 2.52 7.57 -2.63
CA THR A 129 1.66 6.79 -3.53
C THR A 129 0.36 7.56 -3.83
N THR A 130 -0.05 7.61 -5.09
CA THR A 130 -1.33 8.21 -5.50
C THR A 130 -2.51 7.25 -5.35
N ILE A 131 -2.27 5.94 -5.43
CA ILE A 131 -3.29 4.90 -5.38
C ILE A 131 -3.10 4.08 -4.10
N ASN A 132 -4.11 4.08 -3.25
CA ASN A 132 -4.16 3.32 -2.00
C ASN A 132 -4.47 1.84 -2.25
N HIS A 133 -3.65 1.18 -3.05
CA HIS A 133 -3.66 -0.27 -3.25
C HIS A 133 -2.23 -0.70 -3.56
N VAL A 134 -1.69 -1.67 -2.84
CA VAL A 134 -0.29 -2.08 -2.95
C VAL A 134 0.06 -2.46 -4.38
N HIS A 135 1.12 -1.89 -4.91
CA HIS A 135 1.59 -2.17 -6.26
C HIS A 135 3.11 -2.17 -6.25
N MET A 136 3.69 -3.21 -6.83
CA MET A 136 5.13 -3.36 -6.94
C MET A 136 5.57 -2.67 -8.23
N HIS A 137 6.48 -1.72 -8.12
CA HIS A 137 7.13 -1.09 -9.27
C HIS A 137 8.26 -1.98 -9.77
N ILE A 138 8.32 -2.16 -11.09
CA ILE A 138 9.40 -2.83 -11.79
C ILE A 138 10.01 -1.79 -12.74
N ILE A 139 11.22 -1.35 -12.41
CA ILE A 139 11.96 -0.36 -13.18
C ILE A 139 13.13 -1.03 -13.89
N GLY A 140 13.20 -0.90 -15.21
CA GLY A 140 14.29 -1.42 -16.04
C GLY A 140 14.83 -0.37 -17.02
N GLY A 141 16.04 -0.62 -17.52
CA GLY A 141 16.76 0.31 -18.40
C GLY A 141 17.80 1.14 -17.65
N LYS A 142 18.04 2.38 -18.10
CA LYS A 142 19.08 3.25 -17.52
C LYS A 142 18.68 3.73 -16.11
N ARG A 143 19.33 3.17 -15.10
CA ARG A 143 19.11 3.42 -13.66
C ARG A 143 20.07 4.46 -13.10
N SER A 144 20.11 5.65 -13.70
CA SER A 144 21.10 6.68 -13.34
C SER A 144 20.50 8.08 -13.30
N GLY A 145 21.13 8.97 -12.54
CA GLY A 145 20.76 10.38 -12.44
C GLY A 145 19.93 10.70 -11.20
N LEU A 146 19.87 12.00 -10.88
CA LEU A 146 19.28 12.50 -9.64
C LEU A 146 17.81 12.10 -9.47
N ARG A 147 16.99 12.26 -10.52
CA ARG A 147 15.56 11.91 -10.47
C ARG A 147 15.34 10.44 -10.16
N TYR A 148 16.09 9.55 -10.82
CA TYR A 148 16.00 8.12 -10.57
C TYR A 148 16.34 7.79 -9.11
N TRP A 149 17.42 8.37 -8.59
CA TRP A 149 17.84 8.13 -7.21
C TRP A 149 16.81 8.64 -6.19
N LEU A 150 16.16 9.77 -6.46
CA LEU A 150 15.10 10.31 -5.60
C LEU A 150 13.84 9.45 -5.63
N GLU A 151 13.37 9.03 -6.81
CA GLU A 151 12.09 8.32 -6.98
C GLU A 151 12.17 6.80 -6.76
N PHE A 152 13.31 6.17 -7.08
CA PHE A 152 13.47 4.70 -7.09
C PHE A 152 14.74 4.21 -6.39
N GLY A 153 15.59 5.13 -5.89
CA GLY A 153 16.70 4.76 -5.03
C GLY A 153 16.19 4.22 -3.70
N ASN A 154 16.88 3.24 -3.10
CA ASN A 154 16.48 2.66 -1.82
C ASN A 154 16.65 3.68 -0.68
N ASN A 155 15.63 4.50 -0.43
CA ASN A 155 15.66 5.69 0.41
C ASN A 155 14.35 5.80 1.23
N PHE A 156 13.93 7.00 1.63
CA PHE A 156 12.67 7.21 2.34
C PHE A 156 11.43 7.11 1.43
N VAL A 157 11.55 7.55 0.18
CA VAL A 157 10.50 7.57 -0.86
C VAL A 157 10.25 6.17 -1.40
N PHE A 158 11.30 5.39 -1.65
CA PHE A 158 11.20 4.06 -2.25
C PHE A 158 11.94 3.01 -1.42
N LYS A 159 11.28 1.87 -1.20
CA LYS A 159 11.83 0.72 -0.50
C LYS A 159 11.97 -0.44 -1.48
N SER A 160 13.14 -1.06 -1.52
CA SER A 160 13.33 -2.26 -2.34
C SER A 160 12.44 -3.41 -1.85
N PHE A 161 12.14 -4.34 -2.76
CA PHE A 161 11.43 -5.58 -2.46
C PHE A 161 11.98 -6.26 -1.20
N THR A 162 13.30 -6.48 -1.14
CA THR A 162 13.95 -7.18 -0.04
C THR A 162 13.75 -6.45 1.29
N LYS A 163 13.75 -5.12 1.28
CA LYS A 163 13.54 -4.32 2.50
C LYS A 163 12.11 -4.45 3.03
N VAL A 164 11.11 -4.37 2.15
CA VAL A 164 9.70 -4.56 2.52
C VAL A 164 9.47 -6.00 2.98
N HIS A 165 9.94 -6.98 2.22
CA HIS A 165 9.78 -8.41 2.56
C HIS A 165 10.40 -8.74 3.93
N ASN A 166 11.63 -8.32 4.20
CA ASN A 166 12.29 -8.60 5.47
C ASN A 166 11.63 -7.88 6.66
N SER A 167 11.02 -6.70 6.45
CA SER A 167 10.30 -6.01 7.53
C SER A 167 9.04 -6.74 8.02
N LEU A 168 8.51 -7.69 7.24
CA LEU A 168 7.32 -8.45 7.64
C LEU A 168 7.63 -9.57 8.65
N THR A 169 8.89 -10.04 8.72
CA THR A 169 9.35 -11.04 9.70
C THR A 169 9.80 -10.43 11.01
N HIS A 170 10.25 -9.18 10.99
CA HIS A 170 10.80 -8.50 12.15
C HIS A 170 10.04 -7.19 12.25
N LYS A 171 8.90 -7.19 12.96
CA LYS A 171 8.12 -5.98 13.19
C LYS A 171 8.97 -4.96 13.98
N MET A 172 9.73 -4.16 13.24
CA MET A 172 10.26 -2.87 13.63
C MET A 172 9.77 -1.89 12.55
N ILE A 173 8.49 -1.51 12.65
CA ILE A 173 7.94 -0.31 12.03
C ILE A 173 7.50 0.60 13.17
#